data_AF-A0A2V7DEI4-F1
#
_entry.id   AF-A0A2V7DEI4-F1
#
_cell.length_a   1.000
_cell.length_b   1.000
_cell.length_c   1.000
_cell.angle_alpha   90.00
_cell.angle_beta   90.00
_cell.angle_gamma   90.00
#
_symmetry.space_group_name_H-M   'P 1'
#
loop_
_entity.id
_entity.type
_entity.pdbx_description
1 polymer ?
#
loop_
_entity_poly.entity_id
_entity_poly.type
_entity_poly.pdbx_seq_one_letter_code
_entity_poly.pdbx_strand_id
1 'polypeptide(L)'
;MKFIGDRLLRKEDPRLVQGRGRYVGDIALPGMLHAAIVRSPHSHARIGAIDLSRALKAPGVVGVVTFADLGEAARPLPIVPPHAALRGKNFHLLAEDRARFVGEAVAVVVAESRYAAEDARALIDVAWEPLPSVQEPTAPGAAHVHDDIPDNL
;
A
#
# COMPACT_ATOMS: atom_id res chain seq x y z
N MET A 1 -11.61 42.10 -13.12
CA MET A 1 -10.76 41.22 -12.27
C MET A 1 -9.62 42.07 -11.73
N LYS A 2 -9.49 42.24 -10.40
CA LYS A 2 -8.67 43.31 -9.81
C LYS A 2 -7.19 42.93 -9.55
N PHE A 3 -6.80 41.68 -9.74
CA PHE A 3 -5.49 41.16 -9.30
C PHE A 3 -4.82 40.19 -10.30
N ILE A 4 -5.31 40.12 -11.53
CA ILE A 4 -4.71 39.24 -12.55
C ILE A 4 -3.42 39.89 -13.05
N GLY A 5 -2.30 39.18 -12.89
CA GLY A 5 -0.96 39.65 -13.28
C GLY A 5 -0.16 40.27 -12.12
N ASP A 6 -0.77 40.50 -10.96
CA ASP A 6 -0.10 41.10 -9.81
C ASP A 6 0.74 40.07 -9.02
N ARG A 7 1.91 40.50 -8.52
CA ARG A 7 2.76 39.72 -7.61
C ARG A 7 2.32 39.89 -6.16
N LEU A 8 1.22 39.25 -5.78
CA LEU A 8 0.72 39.26 -4.40
C LEU A 8 1.46 38.26 -3.50
N LEU A 9 1.57 38.59 -2.21
CA LEU A 9 2.01 37.64 -1.19
C LEU A 9 0.96 36.54 -0.99
N ARG A 10 1.42 35.34 -0.63
CA ARG A 10 0.54 34.18 -0.43
C ARG A 10 -0.28 34.33 0.85
N LYS A 11 -1.54 33.91 0.82
CA LYS A 11 -2.43 33.95 1.99
C LYS A 11 -2.09 32.86 3.02
N GLU A 12 -1.44 31.81 2.55
CA GLU A 12 -1.10 30.61 3.30
C GLU A 12 0.15 30.81 4.17
N ASP A 13 1.03 31.74 3.80
CA ASP A 13 2.34 31.93 4.44
C ASP A 13 2.25 32.07 5.96
N PRO A 14 1.38 32.94 6.54
CA PRO A 14 1.37 33.15 7.98
C PRO A 14 1.17 31.87 8.79
N ARG A 15 0.27 30.97 8.38
CA ARG A 15 0.06 29.71 9.11
C ARG A 15 1.18 28.71 8.87
N LEU A 16 1.72 28.65 7.65
CA LEU A 16 2.72 27.66 7.26
C LEU A 16 4.08 27.94 7.90
N VAL A 17 4.55 29.20 7.86
CA VAL A 17 5.87 29.58 8.38
C VAL A 17 5.93 29.64 9.91
N GLN A 18 4.77 29.60 10.57
CA GLN A 18 4.64 29.59 12.03
C GLN A 18 4.45 28.18 12.61
N GLY A 19 4.51 27.12 11.78
CA GLY A 19 4.18 25.76 12.24
C GLY A 19 2.72 25.58 12.65
N ARG A 20 1.83 26.47 12.19
CA ARG A 20 0.38 26.43 12.42
C ARG A 20 -0.38 25.85 11.21
N GLY A 21 0.34 25.25 10.27
CA GLY A 21 -0.25 24.36 9.28
C GLY A 21 -0.86 23.15 9.99
N ARG A 22 -1.87 22.53 9.37
CA ARG A 22 -2.44 21.27 9.86
C ARG A 22 -2.46 20.29 8.70
N TYR A 23 -1.71 19.21 8.87
CA TYR A 23 -1.58 18.09 7.94
C TYR A 23 -2.17 16.83 8.56
N VAL A 24 -2.27 15.75 7.79
CA VAL A 24 -2.83 14.47 8.27
C VAL A 24 -2.05 13.93 9.48
N GLY A 25 -0.72 14.09 9.49
CA GLY A 25 0.13 13.66 10.60
C GLY A 25 -0.03 14.47 11.90
N ASP A 26 -0.66 15.64 11.86
CA ASP A 26 -0.91 16.48 13.04
C ASP A 26 -2.25 16.14 13.72
N ILE A 27 -3.04 15.24 13.12
CA ILE A 27 -4.35 14.85 13.63
C ILE A 27 -4.15 13.83 14.74
N ALA A 28 -4.76 14.09 15.90
CA ALA A 28 -4.93 13.13 16.99
C ALA A 28 -6.41 13.08 17.39
N LEU A 29 -6.97 11.88 17.47
CA LEU A 29 -8.35 11.62 17.88
C LEU A 29 -8.38 10.68 19.07
N PRO A 30 -9.39 10.78 19.97
CA PRO A 30 -9.58 9.79 21.02
C PRO A 30 -9.71 8.38 20.43
N GLY A 31 -8.91 7.43 20.94
CA GLY A 31 -8.91 6.05 20.45
C GLY A 31 -8.27 5.85 19.07
N MET A 32 -7.50 6.82 18.55
CA MET A 32 -6.80 6.69 17.27
C MET A 32 -5.77 5.54 17.33
N LEU A 33 -5.85 4.64 16.37
CA LEU A 33 -4.87 3.58 16.14
C LEU A 33 -3.94 3.93 14.98
N HIS A 34 -2.82 3.23 14.89
CA HIS A 34 -1.81 3.38 13.88
C HIS A 34 -1.67 2.11 13.05
N ALA A 35 -1.50 2.29 11.74
CA ALA A 35 -1.32 1.21 10.80
C ALA A 35 0.12 1.17 10.27
N ALA A 36 0.70 -0.03 10.18
CA ALA A 36 1.98 -0.28 9.51
C ALA A 36 1.81 -1.39 8.47
N ILE A 37 2.32 -1.17 7.26
CA ILE A 37 2.07 -2.04 6.10
C ILE A 37 3.26 -2.98 5.89
N VAL A 38 3.03 -4.29 5.95
CA VAL A 38 4.00 -5.31 5.51
C VAL A 38 4.05 -5.26 3.98
N ARG A 39 5.25 -5.05 3.44
CA ARG A 39 5.47 -4.87 2.00
C ARG A 39 6.38 -5.95 1.43
N SER A 40 6.12 -6.35 0.20
CA SER A 40 6.96 -7.27 -0.56
C SER A 40 8.37 -6.69 -0.75
N PRO A 41 9.44 -7.44 -0.45
CA PRO A 41 10.79 -7.09 -0.85
C PRO A 41 11.13 -7.58 -2.27
N HIS A 42 10.24 -8.34 -2.91
CA HIS A 42 10.47 -8.98 -4.21
C HIS A 42 9.79 -8.22 -5.35
N SER A 43 10.47 -8.14 -6.50
CA SER A 43 9.89 -7.64 -7.75
C SER A 43 8.84 -8.59 -8.33
N HIS A 44 8.98 -9.89 -8.11
CA HIS A 44 7.96 -10.89 -8.45
C HIS A 44 8.16 -12.13 -7.55
N ALA A 45 7.13 -12.56 -6.82
CA ALA A 45 7.20 -13.75 -5.97
C ALA A 45 5.81 -14.26 -5.62
N ARG A 46 5.62 -15.58 -5.52
CA ARG A 46 4.42 -16.14 -4.87
C ARG A 46 4.49 -15.91 -3.38
N ILE A 47 3.34 -15.62 -2.78
CA ILE A 47 3.15 -15.47 -1.35
C ILE A 47 2.74 -16.84 -0.80
N GLY A 48 3.58 -17.40 0.06
CA GLY A 48 3.30 -18.62 0.80
C GLY A 48 2.58 -18.31 2.11
N ALA A 49 2.85 -19.11 3.14
CA ALA A 49 2.31 -18.86 4.47
C ALA A 49 2.81 -17.52 5.05
N ILE A 50 1.90 -16.81 5.71
CA ILE A 50 2.20 -15.59 6.48
C ILE A 50 2.05 -15.93 7.96
N ASP A 51 3.16 -15.92 8.70
CA ASP A 51 3.16 -16.13 10.15
C ASP A 51 2.92 -14.80 10.88
N LEU A 52 1.72 -14.70 11.48
CA LEU A 52 1.28 -13.55 12.25
C LEU A 52 1.44 -13.75 13.77
N SER A 53 1.87 -14.94 14.21
CA SER A 53 1.73 -15.40 15.59
C SER A 53 2.50 -14.54 16.59
N ARG A 54 3.68 -14.04 16.22
CA ARG A 54 4.49 -13.16 17.06
C ARG A 54 3.93 -11.74 17.08
N ALA A 55 3.53 -11.21 15.93
CA ALA A 55 2.97 -9.87 15.81
C ALA A 55 1.66 -9.73 16.60
N LEU A 56 0.76 -10.71 16.52
CA LEU A 56 -0.53 -10.70 17.24
C LEU A 56 -0.37 -10.75 18.78
N LYS A 57 0.79 -11.17 19.28
CA LYS A 57 1.11 -11.21 20.72
C LYS A 57 1.92 -10.00 21.17
N ALA A 58 2.34 -9.13 20.26
CA ALA A 58 3.18 -7.99 20.60
C ALA A 58 2.37 -6.93 21.39
N PRO A 59 2.96 -6.29 22.40
CA PRO A 59 2.28 -5.27 23.19
C PRO A 59 1.73 -4.12 22.34
N GLY A 60 0.49 -3.73 22.60
CA GLY A 60 -0.19 -2.63 21.89
C GLY A 60 -0.71 -2.98 20.50
N VAL A 61 -0.54 -4.22 20.02
CA VAL A 61 -1.16 -4.67 18.76
C VAL A 61 -2.64 -4.96 18.98
N VAL A 62 -3.47 -4.37 18.13
CA VAL A 62 -4.93 -4.56 18.12
C VAL A 62 -5.32 -5.67 17.15
N GLY A 63 -4.62 -5.77 16.02
CA GLY A 63 -4.84 -6.84 15.05
C GLY A 63 -3.92 -6.74 13.84
N VAL A 64 -3.99 -7.75 12.98
CA VAL A 64 -3.33 -7.77 11.68
C VAL A 64 -4.35 -8.19 10.63
N VAL A 65 -4.39 -7.47 9.51
CA VAL A 65 -5.29 -7.72 8.38
C VAL A 65 -4.48 -8.23 7.19
N THR A 66 -4.89 -9.35 6.62
CA THR A 66 -4.36 -9.95 5.39
C THR A 66 -5.43 -9.93 4.30
N PHE A 67 -5.07 -10.36 3.08
CA PHE A 67 -6.05 -10.48 2.00
C PHE A 67 -7.26 -11.36 2.39
N ALA A 68 -7.04 -12.44 3.15
CA ALA A 68 -8.10 -13.36 3.58
C ALA A 68 -9.16 -12.70 4.46
N ASP A 69 -8.82 -11.60 5.14
CA ASP A 69 -9.71 -10.88 6.04
C ASP A 69 -10.58 -9.84 5.33
N LEU A 70 -10.33 -9.56 4.04
CA LEU A 70 -10.95 -8.43 3.34
C LEU A 70 -12.40 -8.68 2.89
N GLY A 71 -12.84 -9.93 2.78
CA GLY A 71 -14.18 -10.26 2.28
C GLY A 71 -14.49 -9.58 0.94
N GLU A 72 -15.58 -8.81 0.84
CA GLU A 72 -15.93 -8.08 -0.38
C GLU A 72 -14.92 -6.99 -0.79
N ALA A 73 -14.10 -6.51 0.15
CA ALA A 73 -13.05 -5.54 -0.12
C ALA A 73 -11.82 -6.19 -0.80
N ALA A 74 -11.78 -7.53 -0.89
CA ALA A 74 -10.76 -8.27 -1.62
C ALA A 74 -10.84 -8.05 -3.13
N ARG A 75 -11.94 -7.48 -3.64
CA ARG A 75 -12.08 -7.17 -5.08
C ARG A 75 -11.00 -6.20 -5.56
N PRO A 76 -10.59 -6.28 -6.84
CA PRO A 76 -9.71 -5.28 -7.45
C PRO A 76 -10.22 -3.85 -7.23
N LEU A 77 -9.30 -2.91 -7.00
CA LEU A 77 -9.65 -1.50 -6.88
C LEU A 77 -10.34 -0.98 -8.16
N PRO A 78 -11.22 0.03 -8.10
CA PRO A 78 -11.82 0.60 -9.31
C PRO A 78 -10.84 1.54 -10.04
N ILE A 79 -10.84 1.55 -11.38
CA ILE A 79 -10.04 2.50 -12.15
C ILE A 79 -10.69 3.88 -12.02
N VAL A 80 -9.95 4.88 -11.54
CA VAL A 80 -10.46 6.24 -11.33
C VAL A 80 -9.49 7.28 -11.94
N PRO A 81 -9.95 8.12 -12.89
CA PRO A 81 -11.30 8.16 -13.46
C PRO A 81 -11.58 6.95 -14.38
N PRO A 82 -12.83 6.48 -14.47
CA PRO A 82 -13.18 5.41 -15.41
C PRO A 82 -13.01 5.92 -16.85
N HIS A 83 -12.32 5.16 -17.69
CA HIS A 83 -12.10 5.52 -19.09
C HIS A 83 -12.13 4.26 -19.96
N ALA A 84 -12.87 4.29 -21.07
CA ALA A 84 -13.12 3.12 -21.91
C ALA A 84 -11.84 2.53 -22.54
N ALA A 85 -10.78 3.33 -22.69
CA ALA A 85 -9.48 2.86 -23.17
C ALA A 85 -8.61 2.23 -22.07
N LEU A 86 -8.98 2.34 -20.79
CA LEU A 86 -8.25 1.72 -19.69
C LEU A 86 -8.77 0.28 -19.52
N ARG A 87 -7.97 -0.68 -20.00
CA ARG A 87 -8.23 -2.13 -19.85
C ARG A 87 -7.54 -2.74 -18.62
N GLY A 88 -6.98 -1.90 -17.75
CA GLY A 88 -6.16 -2.36 -16.63
C GLY A 88 -6.97 -3.09 -15.57
N LYS A 89 -6.61 -4.34 -15.27
CA LYS A 89 -6.98 -4.95 -14.00
C LYS A 89 -6.26 -4.20 -12.91
N ASN A 90 -7.00 -3.57 -12.03
CA ASN A 90 -6.41 -2.85 -10.92
C ASN A 90 -5.89 -3.81 -9.86
N PHE A 91 -4.95 -3.32 -9.08
CA PHE A 91 -4.37 -4.07 -7.97
C PHE A 91 -5.42 -4.29 -6.87
N HIS A 92 -5.25 -5.37 -6.11
CA HIS A 92 -5.98 -5.59 -4.87
C HIS A 92 -5.45 -4.65 -3.77
N LEU A 93 -6.23 -4.47 -2.69
CA LEU A 93 -5.79 -3.70 -1.51
C LEU A 93 -4.54 -4.32 -0.86
N LEU A 94 -4.51 -5.65 -0.79
CA LEU A 94 -3.39 -6.47 -0.35
C LEU A 94 -3.16 -7.56 -1.39
N ALA A 95 -1.92 -7.98 -1.58
CA ALA A 95 -1.57 -9.07 -2.46
C ALA A 95 -2.18 -10.39 -1.95
N GLU A 96 -2.84 -11.11 -2.85
CA GLU A 96 -3.50 -12.38 -2.55
C GLU A 96 -2.50 -13.54 -2.63
N ASP A 97 -2.11 -13.90 -3.85
CA ASP A 97 -1.34 -15.10 -4.16
C ASP A 97 0.12 -14.80 -4.50
N ARG A 98 0.40 -13.58 -4.97
CA ARG A 98 1.73 -13.16 -5.41
C ARG A 98 1.91 -11.65 -5.29
N ALA A 99 3.15 -11.26 -5.03
CA ALA A 99 3.60 -9.89 -5.22
C ALA A 99 4.19 -9.74 -6.63
N ARG A 100 3.81 -8.67 -7.32
CA ARG A 100 4.12 -8.30 -8.71
C ARG A 100 5.10 -7.12 -8.79
N PHE A 101 5.41 -6.48 -7.67
CA PHE A 101 6.41 -5.42 -7.58
C PHE A 101 6.94 -5.25 -6.15
N VAL A 102 8.14 -4.65 -6.05
CA VAL A 102 8.75 -4.28 -4.76
C VAL A 102 7.89 -3.23 -4.10
N GLY A 103 7.49 -3.46 -2.85
CA GLY A 103 6.67 -2.55 -2.08
C GLY A 103 5.17 -2.88 -2.10
N GLU A 104 4.72 -3.88 -2.86
CA GLU A 104 3.31 -4.30 -2.86
C GLU A 104 2.88 -4.72 -1.44
N ALA A 105 1.69 -4.26 -1.02
CA ALA A 105 1.20 -4.48 0.34
C ALA A 105 0.68 -5.92 0.51
N VAL A 106 1.04 -6.58 1.60
CA VAL A 106 0.70 -7.99 1.87
C VAL A 106 -0.17 -8.14 3.11
N ALA A 107 0.13 -7.34 4.14
CA ALA A 107 -0.61 -7.30 5.39
C ALA A 107 -0.56 -5.90 6.00
N VAL A 108 -1.49 -5.60 6.90
CA VAL A 108 -1.55 -4.35 7.67
C VAL A 108 -1.61 -4.68 9.16
N VAL A 109 -0.62 -4.23 9.91
CA VAL A 109 -0.65 -4.26 11.37
C VAL A 109 -1.38 -3.02 11.87
N VAL A 110 -2.29 -3.19 12.83
CA VAL A 110 -2.98 -2.11 13.51
C VAL A 110 -2.63 -2.16 15.00
N ALA A 111 -2.15 -1.04 15.54
CA ALA A 111 -1.69 -0.94 16.93
C ALA A 111 -2.03 0.40 17.58
N GLU A 112 -1.89 0.47 18.90
CA GLU A 112 -2.17 1.66 19.72
C GLU A 112 -1.20 2.82 19.49
N SER A 113 -0.03 2.56 18.89
CA SER A 113 0.95 3.59 18.56
C SER A 113 1.71 3.26 17.29
N ARG A 114 2.28 4.28 16.64
CA ARG A 114 3.15 4.10 15.46
C ARG A 114 4.32 3.16 15.74
N TYR A 115 4.95 3.29 16.91
CA TYR A 115 6.09 2.45 17.29
C TYR A 115 5.67 0.99 17.44
N ALA A 116 4.59 0.72 18.17
CA ALA A 116 4.07 -0.63 18.32
C ALA A 116 3.70 -1.27 16.97
N ALA A 117 3.10 -0.50 16.05
CA ALA A 117 2.75 -0.99 14.71
C ALA A 117 3.99 -1.39 13.90
N GLU A 118 5.04 -0.56 13.90
CA GLU A 118 6.28 -0.81 13.17
C GLU A 118 7.10 -1.97 13.76
N ASP A 119 7.18 -2.06 15.09
CA ASP A 119 7.87 -3.16 15.77
C ASP A 119 7.17 -4.49 15.50
N ALA A 120 5.84 -4.52 15.61
CA ALA A 120 5.05 -5.72 15.31
C ALA A 120 5.08 -6.10 13.83
N ARG A 121 5.16 -5.12 12.91
CA ARG A 121 5.37 -5.36 11.47
C ARG A 121 6.65 -6.15 11.22
N ALA A 122 7.72 -5.89 11.97
CA ALA A 122 9.00 -6.60 11.84
C ALA A 122 8.97 -8.03 12.40
N LEU A 123 7.91 -8.43 13.12
CA LEU A 123 7.71 -9.78 13.65
C LEU A 123 6.91 -10.70 12.71
N ILE A 124 6.42 -10.17 11.59
CA ILE A 124 5.68 -10.94 10.59
C ILE A 124 6.66 -11.56 9.60
N ASP A 125 6.62 -12.89 9.50
CA ASP A 125 7.39 -13.63 8.52
C ASP A 125 6.48 -14.06 7.37
N VAL A 126 6.88 -13.73 6.14
CA VAL A 126 6.18 -14.13 4.92
C VAL A 126 7.07 -15.12 4.17
N ALA A 127 6.55 -16.30 3.89
CA ALA A 127 7.22 -17.25 2.99
C ALA A 127 7.11 -16.75 1.55
N TRP A 128 8.24 -16.67 0.85
CA TRP A 128 8.31 -16.19 -0.52
C TRP A 128 8.87 -17.26 -1.44
N GLU A 129 8.26 -17.43 -2.60
CA GLU A 129 8.83 -18.19 -3.72
C GLU A 129 9.10 -17.21 -4.88
N PRO A 130 10.35 -16.71 -5.02
CA PRO A 130 10.69 -15.76 -6.06
C PRO A 130 10.37 -16.29 -7.46
N LEU A 131 9.79 -15.44 -8.29
CA LEU A 131 9.48 -15.72 -9.69
C LEU A 131 10.37 -14.85 -10.58
N PRO A 132 10.58 -15.25 -11.86
CA PRO A 132 11.29 -14.40 -12.81
C PRO A 132 10.64 -13.02 -12.91
N SER A 133 11.44 -11.97 -12.70
CA SER A 133 11.01 -10.59 -12.89
C SER A 133 11.05 -10.22 -14.38
N VAL A 134 10.05 -9.49 -14.85
CA VAL A 134 10.02 -8.98 -16.23
C VAL A 134 10.67 -7.60 -16.25
N GLN A 135 11.86 -7.50 -16.85
CA GLN A 135 12.54 -6.20 -17.06
C GLN A 135 12.41 -5.70 -18.50
N GLU A 136 12.30 -6.63 -19.46
CA GLU A 136 12.09 -6.35 -20.87
C GLU A 136 10.76 -6.98 -21.32
N PRO A 137 9.62 -6.31 -21.13
CA PRO A 137 8.30 -6.90 -21.38
C PRO A 137 8.06 -7.23 -22.86
N THR A 138 8.77 -6.57 -23.77
CA THR A 138 8.70 -6.79 -25.23
C THR A 138 9.63 -7.90 -25.74
N ALA A 139 10.46 -8.49 -24.88
CA ALA A 139 11.35 -9.58 -25.29
C ALA A 139 10.54 -10.84 -25.67
N PRO A 140 10.94 -11.58 -26.71
CA PRO A 140 10.29 -12.84 -27.06
C PRO A 140 10.29 -13.82 -25.87
N GLY A 141 9.11 -14.30 -25.49
CA GLY A 141 8.94 -15.25 -24.37
C GLY A 141 9.03 -14.62 -22.97
N ALA A 142 8.92 -13.30 -22.85
CA ALA A 142 8.79 -12.64 -21.55
C ALA A 142 7.62 -13.23 -20.75
N ALA A 143 7.82 -13.43 -19.45
CA ALA A 143 6.77 -13.89 -18.56
C ALA A 143 5.64 -12.84 -18.48
N HIS A 144 4.41 -13.29 -18.26
CA HIS A 144 3.29 -12.39 -18.00
C HIS A 144 3.25 -12.05 -16.50
N VAL A 145 3.04 -10.76 -16.18
CA VAL A 145 2.82 -10.32 -14.79
C VAL A 145 1.36 -10.57 -14.37
N HIS A 146 0.45 -10.48 -15.35
CA HIS A 146 -0.96 -10.78 -15.21
C HIS A 146 -1.34 -11.94 -16.15
N ASP A 147 -1.52 -13.13 -15.58
CA ASP A 147 -1.82 -14.37 -16.34
C ASP A 147 -3.12 -14.26 -17.16
N ASP A 148 -4.07 -13.42 -16.72
CA ASP A 148 -5.38 -13.23 -17.36
C ASP A 148 -5.41 -12.11 -18.41
N ILE A 149 -4.27 -11.47 -18.70
CA ILE A 149 -4.15 -10.42 -19.72
C ILE A 149 -3.26 -10.94 -20.87
N PRO A 150 -3.85 -11.28 -22.04
CA PRO A 150 -3.12 -11.86 -23.17
C PRO A 150 -2.03 -10.94 -23.72
N ASP A 151 -2.28 -9.63 -23.69
CA ASP A 151 -1.44 -8.59 -24.28
C ASP A 151 -0.85 -7.73 -23.14
N ASN A 152 -0.09 -8.36 -22.23
CA ASN A 152 0.49 -7.70 -21.05
C ASN A 152 1.76 -6.88 -21.39
N LEU A 153 1.66 -6.05 -22.45
CA LEU A 153 2.61 -4.98 -22.80
C LEU A 153 2.10 -3.63 -22.31
#